data_AF-A0A932XXU0-F1
#
_entry.id   AF-A0A932XXU0-F1
#
_cell.length_a   1.000
_cell.length_b   1.000
_cell.length_c   1.000
_cell.angle_alpha   90.00
_cell.angle_beta   90.00
_cell.angle_gamma   90.00
#
_symmetry.space_group_name_H-M   'P 1'
#
loop_
_entity.id
_entity.type
_entity.pdbx_description
1 polymer ?
#
loop_
_entity_poly.entity_id
_entity_poly.type
_entity_poly.pdbx_seq_one_letter_code
_entity_poly.pdbx_strand_id
1 'polypeptide(L)'
;MSMVTGSRLWAGITTTATMVMVPAQVWAQDVSTPSKLKGTEFGTIAEAIGKLFNIAITVAGVIFVLLFLLGGIQYLAAAGNEENTNKAKKLLVDAVVGLLIILASWAVGTYILSLLGISKPGSLELDVQ
;
A
#
# COMPACT_ATOMS: atom_id res chain seq x y z
N MET A 1 -11.77 -0.75 -61.20
CA MET A 1 -13.04 -0.74 -60.44
C MET A 1 -13.34 -2.17 -60.00
N SER A 2 -13.43 -2.40 -58.67
CA SER A 2 -13.97 -3.57 -57.92
C SER A 2 -13.59 -4.99 -58.35
N MET A 3 -13.22 -5.94 -57.50
CA MET A 3 -13.29 -6.10 -56.05
C MET A 3 -12.58 -7.43 -55.78
N VAL A 4 -11.92 -7.55 -54.64
CA VAL A 4 -11.51 -8.82 -54.07
C VAL A 4 -12.77 -9.63 -53.75
N THR A 5 -13.04 -10.72 -54.48
CA THR A 5 -13.99 -11.75 -54.02
C THR A 5 -13.68 -13.10 -54.68
N GLY A 6 -13.24 -14.09 -53.90
CA GLY A 6 -13.13 -15.47 -54.40
C GLY A 6 -12.21 -16.42 -53.65
N SER A 7 -12.04 -16.27 -52.33
CA SER A 7 -11.46 -17.32 -51.48
C SER A 7 -12.52 -18.37 -51.11
N ARG A 8 -12.07 -19.52 -50.58
CA ARG A 8 -12.82 -20.45 -49.67
C ARG A 8 -13.26 -21.83 -50.21
N LEU A 9 -12.48 -22.48 -51.08
CA LEU A 9 -12.66 -23.93 -51.35
C LEU A 9 -11.48 -24.83 -50.95
N TRP A 10 -10.33 -24.27 -50.54
CA TRP A 10 -9.15 -25.07 -50.17
C TRP A 10 -8.68 -24.92 -48.71
N ALA A 11 -9.26 -23.99 -47.93
CA ALA A 11 -8.82 -23.66 -46.57
C ALA A 11 -9.55 -24.46 -45.46
N GLY A 12 -9.85 -25.73 -45.71
CA GLY A 12 -10.67 -26.56 -44.80
C GLY A 12 -9.92 -27.63 -43.99
N ILE A 13 -8.67 -27.98 -44.34
CA ILE A 13 -7.97 -29.14 -43.74
C ILE A 13 -6.67 -28.76 -43.00
N THR A 14 -6.18 -27.51 -43.11
CA THR A 14 -4.90 -27.11 -42.49
C THR A 14 -5.02 -26.43 -41.12
N THR A 15 -6.23 -26.08 -40.65
CA THR A 15 -6.38 -25.22 -39.45
C THR A 15 -6.49 -25.99 -38.13
N THR A 16 -6.72 -27.30 -38.10
CA THR A 16 -6.80 -28.02 -36.81
C THR A 16 -5.43 -28.46 -36.26
N ALA A 17 -4.36 -28.40 -37.05
CA ALA A 17 -3.04 -28.93 -36.65
C ALA A 17 -2.07 -27.90 -36.02
N THR A 18 -2.41 -26.62 -35.93
CA THR A 18 -1.55 -25.61 -35.26
C THR A 18 -1.91 -25.36 -33.79
N MET A 19 -2.82 -26.13 -33.20
CA MET A 19 -3.17 -26.00 -31.78
C MET A 19 -2.20 -26.74 -30.84
N VAL A 20 -0.91 -26.86 -31.20
CA VAL A 20 0.16 -27.23 -30.25
C VAL A 20 1.48 -26.64 -30.76
N MET A 21 1.72 -25.33 -30.57
CA MET A 21 3.05 -24.75 -30.27
C MET A 21 3.02 -23.22 -30.37
N VAL A 22 2.89 -22.59 -29.20
CA VAL A 22 3.63 -21.39 -28.76
C VAL A 22 3.69 -20.18 -29.71
N PRO A 23 2.90 -19.12 -29.46
CA PRO A 23 3.40 -17.77 -29.69
C PRO A 23 4.35 -17.41 -28.54
N ALA A 24 5.66 -17.40 -28.80
CA ALA A 24 6.67 -16.75 -27.96
C ALA A 24 6.59 -15.20 -28.04
N GLN A 25 5.37 -14.70 -28.22
CA GLN A 25 4.97 -13.30 -28.35
C GLN A 25 3.61 -13.08 -27.66
N VAL A 26 3.13 -14.04 -26.85
CA VAL A 26 2.18 -13.71 -25.78
C VAL A 26 2.98 -12.80 -24.86
N TRP A 27 2.81 -11.48 -25.03
CA TRP A 27 2.98 -10.51 -23.94
C TRP A 27 2.56 -11.22 -22.69
N ALA A 28 3.43 -11.35 -21.69
CA ALA A 28 3.12 -12.01 -20.44
C ALA A 28 1.73 -11.55 -19.96
N GLN A 29 0.69 -12.27 -20.37
CA GLN A 29 -0.58 -12.24 -19.71
C GLN A 29 -0.22 -13.04 -18.49
N ASP A 30 -0.26 -12.34 -17.37
CA ASP A 30 -0.40 -12.92 -16.06
C ASP A 30 -1.51 -13.98 -16.14
N VAL A 31 -1.14 -15.18 -16.60
CA VAL A 31 -1.83 -16.41 -16.25
C VAL A 31 -1.69 -16.36 -14.76
N SER A 32 -2.80 -15.99 -14.14
CA SER A 32 -3.04 -16.00 -12.71
C SER A 32 -2.66 -17.36 -12.16
N THR A 33 -1.37 -17.61 -11.96
CA THR A 33 -0.90 -18.35 -10.81
C THR A 33 -1.40 -17.51 -9.66
N PRO A 34 -2.42 -17.98 -8.95
CA PRO A 34 -2.82 -17.27 -7.76
C PRO A 34 -1.57 -17.17 -6.91
N SER A 35 -1.20 -15.95 -6.56
CA SER A 35 -0.31 -15.61 -5.47
C SER A 35 -0.87 -16.20 -4.17
N LYS A 36 -0.81 -17.53 -4.05
CA LYS A 36 -1.46 -18.36 -3.03
C LYS A 36 -0.59 -19.58 -2.72
N LEU A 37 0.71 -19.36 -2.57
CA LEU A 37 1.48 -20.02 -1.51
C LEU A 37 2.18 -18.96 -0.64
N LYS A 38 1.52 -17.79 -0.48
CA LYS A 38 1.76 -16.82 0.60
C LYS A 38 1.34 -17.54 1.88
N GLY A 39 2.30 -17.84 2.75
CA GLY A 39 2.11 -18.63 3.97
C GLY A 39 0.73 -18.43 4.62
N THR A 40 -0.02 -19.54 4.64
CA THR A 40 -0.99 -19.94 5.68
C THR A 40 -1.61 -18.79 6.47
N GLU A 41 -2.85 -18.39 6.17
CA GLU A 41 -3.82 -17.67 7.02
C GLU A 41 -3.38 -16.31 7.63
N PHE A 42 -2.22 -16.25 8.29
CA PHE A 42 -1.56 -15.10 8.88
C PHE A 42 -1.27 -13.98 7.88
N GLY A 43 -0.95 -14.30 6.61
CA GLY A 43 -0.71 -13.27 5.59
C GLY A 43 -1.94 -12.40 5.31
N THR A 44 -3.15 -12.98 5.37
CA THR A 44 -4.42 -12.25 5.19
C THR A 44 -4.75 -11.41 6.42
N ILE A 45 -4.53 -11.95 7.62
CA ILE A 45 -4.79 -11.26 8.89
C ILE A 45 -3.81 -10.11 9.08
N ALA A 46 -2.51 -10.32 8.82
CA ALA A 46 -1.48 -9.29 8.88
C ALA A 46 -1.74 -8.18 7.85
N GLU A 47 -2.24 -8.51 6.66
CA GLU A 47 -2.59 -7.51 5.65
C GLU A 47 -3.85 -6.72 6.05
N ALA A 48 -4.86 -7.37 6.65
CA ALA A 48 -6.03 -6.69 7.19
C ALA A 48 -5.66 -5.75 8.34
N ILE A 49 -4.79 -6.19 9.27
CA ILE A 49 -4.26 -5.38 10.36
C ILE A 49 -3.45 -4.20 9.79
N GLY A 50 -2.57 -4.44 8.82
CA GLY A 50 -1.78 -3.39 8.18
C GLY A 50 -2.62 -2.31 7.49
N LYS A 51 -3.73 -2.71 6.85
CA LYS A 51 -4.68 -1.76 6.24
C LYS A 51 -5.42 -0.95 7.30
N LEU A 52 -5.92 -1.60 8.36
CA LEU A 52 -6.60 -0.92 9.46
C LEU A 52 -5.67 0.06 10.18
N PHE A 53 -4.41 -0.33 10.41
CA PHE A 53 -3.41 0.48 11.07
C PHE A 53 -3.06 1.74 10.28
N ASN A 54 -2.87 1.62 8.95
CA ASN A 54 -2.64 2.77 8.09
C ASN A 54 -3.82 3.75 8.11
N ILE A 55 -5.05 3.25 8.06
CA ILE A 55 -6.25 4.11 8.13
C ILE A 55 -6.33 4.80 9.48
N ALA A 56 -6.12 4.05 10.58
CA ALA A 56 -6.16 4.59 11.93
C ALA A 56 -5.11 5.69 12.16
N ILE A 57 -3.86 5.47 11.73
CA ILE A 57 -2.77 6.45 11.81
C ILE A 57 -3.11 7.71 11.02
N THR A 58 -3.62 7.56 9.80
CA THR A 58 -3.93 8.70 8.92
C THR A 58 -5.01 9.59 9.52
N VAL A 59 -6.08 8.98 10.03
CA VAL A 59 -7.19 9.72 10.69
C VAL A 59 -6.72 10.34 12.01
N ALA A 60 -6.00 9.58 12.84
CA ALA A 60 -5.46 10.07 14.11
C ALA A 60 -4.49 11.25 13.90
N GLY A 61 -3.59 11.16 12.92
CA GLY A 61 -2.61 12.21 12.63
C GLY A 61 -3.27 13.55 12.32
N VAL A 62 -4.32 13.56 11.50
CA VAL A 62 -5.05 14.80 11.16
C VAL A 62 -5.71 15.40 12.41
N ILE A 63 -6.35 14.57 13.24
CA ILE A 63 -7.01 15.02 14.47
C ILE A 63 -5.99 15.60 15.46
N PHE A 64 -4.84 14.95 15.64
CA PHE A 64 -3.79 15.42 16.54
C PHE A 64 -3.19 16.75 16.10
N VAL A 65 -2.98 16.96 14.79
CA VAL A 65 -2.50 18.24 14.28
C VAL A 65 -3.50 19.37 14.55
N LEU A 66 -4.80 19.12 14.37
CA LEU A 66 -5.86 20.07 14.71
C LEU A 66 -5.85 20.44 16.21
N LEU A 67 -5.76 19.44 17.09
CA LEU A 67 -5.68 19.66 18.54
C LEU A 67 -4.39 20.39 18.95
N PHE A 68 -3.27 20.08 18.30
CA PHE A 68 -2.00 20.77 18.54
C PHE A 68 -2.10 22.27 18.18
N LEU A 69 -2.73 22.60 17.04
CA LEU A 69 -2.97 24.00 16.67
C LEU A 69 -3.88 24.71 17.69
N LEU A 70 -4.97 24.08 18.12
CA LEU A 70 -5.88 24.66 19.10
C LEU A 70 -5.19 24.91 20.45
N GLY A 71 -4.39 23.94 20.92
CA GLY A 71 -3.57 24.09 22.12
C GLY A 71 -2.51 25.18 21.99
N GLY A 72 -1.91 25.32 20.80
CA GLY A 72 -0.94 26.36 20.49
C GLY A 72 -1.54 27.77 20.53
N ILE A 73 -2.71 27.94 19.91
CA ILE A 73 -3.44 29.22 19.95
C ILE A 73 -3.86 29.55 21.39
N GLN A 74 -4.34 28.56 22.15
CA GLN A 74 -4.71 28.76 23.56
C GLN A 74 -3.52 29.13 24.45
N TYR A 75 -2.33 28.58 24.17
CA TYR A 75 -1.09 28.94 24.86
C TYR A 75 -0.70 30.39 24.59
N LEU A 76 -0.79 30.83 23.33
CA LEU A 76 -0.52 32.23 22.95
C LEU A 76 -1.57 33.19 23.51
N ALA A 77 -2.83 32.76 23.59
CA ALA A 77 -3.94 33.56 24.12
C ALA A 77 -3.97 33.66 25.66
N ALA A 78 -3.15 32.89 26.39
CA ALA A 78 -3.15 32.88 27.86
C ALA A 78 -2.67 34.21 28.48
N ALA A 79 -2.11 35.13 27.67
CA ALA A 79 -1.86 36.55 28.00
C ALA A 79 -1.17 36.82 29.35
N GLY A 80 -0.36 35.87 29.85
CA GLY A 80 0.38 36.01 31.11
C GLY A 80 -0.36 35.58 32.38
N ASN A 81 -1.59 35.05 32.28
CA ASN A 81 -2.20 34.35 33.41
C ASN A 81 -1.47 33.00 33.59
N GLU A 82 -0.75 32.87 34.69
CA GLU A 82 0.08 31.71 35.02
C GLU A 82 -0.74 30.40 35.06
N GLU A 83 -1.99 30.46 35.52
CA GLU A 83 -2.89 29.30 35.56
C GLU A 83 -3.25 28.81 34.15
N ASN A 84 -3.66 29.73 33.27
CA ASN A 84 -4.02 29.41 31.89
C ASN A 84 -2.79 28.98 31.07
N THR A 85 -1.64 29.57 31.35
CA THR A 85 -0.37 29.22 30.72
C THR A 85 0.05 27.79 31.10
N ASN A 86 -0.05 27.42 32.37
CA ASN A 86 0.27 26.05 32.81
C ASN A 86 -0.71 25.01 32.23
N LYS A 87 -2.01 25.33 32.19
CA LYS A 87 -3.02 24.46 31.56
C LYS A 87 -2.72 24.26 30.07
N ALA A 88 -2.44 25.33 29.34
CA ALA A 88 -2.13 25.25 27.91
C ALA A 88 -0.80 24.54 27.63
N LYS A 89 0.23 24.73 28.45
CA LYS A 89 1.49 23.96 28.35
C LYS A 89 1.25 22.46 28.53
N LYS A 90 0.45 22.07 29.52
CA LYS A 90 0.11 20.66 29.74
C LYS A 90 -0.58 20.07 28.51
N LEU A 91 -1.57 20.79 27.97
CA LEU A 91 -2.30 20.39 26.77
C LEU A 91 -1.37 20.26 25.54
N LEU A 92 -0.43 21.19 25.38
CA LEU A 92 0.59 21.12 24.33
C LEU A 92 1.52 19.92 24.50
N VAL A 93 2.01 19.64 25.71
CA VAL A 93 2.85 18.47 25.98
C VAL A 93 2.10 17.19 25.64
N ASP A 94 0.85 17.07 26.07
CA ASP A 94 0.01 15.90 25.76
C ASP A 94 -0.19 15.72 24.25
N ALA A 95 -0.40 16.83 23.51
CA ALA A 95 -0.51 16.81 22.06
C ALA A 95 0.81 16.39 21.36
N VAL A 96 1.96 16.88 21.83
CA VAL A 96 3.29 16.50 21.29
C VAL A 96 3.59 15.03 21.56
N VAL A 97 3.29 14.53 22.75
CA VAL A 97 3.48 13.11 23.10
C VAL A 97 2.61 12.23 22.21
N GLY A 98 1.35 12.60 21.95
CA GLY A 98 0.50 11.89 21.02
C GLY A 98 1.06 11.86 19.59
N LEU A 99 1.60 12.99 19.11
CA LEU A 99 2.24 13.04 17.79
C LEU A 99 3.49 12.14 17.70
N LEU A 100 4.31 12.11 18.76
CA LEU A 100 5.46 11.22 18.85
C LEU A 100 5.05 9.74 18.81
N ILE A 101 3.95 9.38 19.48
CA ILE A 101 3.42 8.01 19.47
C ILE A 101 3.02 7.59 18.05
N ILE A 102 2.41 8.48 17.26
CA ILE A 102 2.02 8.20 15.87
C ILE A 102 3.26 7.90 15.01
N LEU A 103 4.32 8.70 15.16
CA LEU A 103 5.59 8.48 14.46
C LEU A 103 6.23 7.15 14.86
N ALA A 104 6.26 6.85 16.16
CA ALA A 104 6.78 5.58 16.68
C ALA A 104 5.95 4.38 16.19
N SER A 105 4.63 4.53 16.14
CA SER A 105 3.68 3.52 15.67
C SER A 105 3.96 3.08 14.24
N TRP A 106 4.22 4.04 13.35
CA TRP A 106 4.60 3.76 11.96
C TRP A 106 5.94 3.01 11.84
N ALA A 107 6.94 3.43 12.60
CA ALA A 107 8.26 2.79 12.62
C ALA A 107 8.18 1.34 13.14
N VAL A 108 7.45 1.10 14.23
CA VAL A 108 7.27 -0.23 14.80
C VAL A 108 6.45 -1.12 13.87
N GLY A 109 5.38 -0.61 13.27
CA GLY A 109 4.57 -1.37 12.32
C GLY A 109 5.38 -1.87 11.12
N THR A 110 6.16 -1.00 10.49
CA THR A 110 7.03 -1.38 9.36
C THR A 110 8.14 -2.35 9.79
N TYR A 111 8.69 -2.17 10.99
CA TYR A 111 9.68 -3.10 11.55
C TYR A 111 9.12 -4.51 11.74
N ILE A 112 7.92 -4.65 12.32
CA ILE A 112 7.27 -5.95 12.49
C ILE A 112 6.97 -6.60 11.13
N LEU A 113 6.49 -5.83 10.15
CA LEU A 113 6.22 -6.34 8.80
C LEU A 113 7.51 -6.84 8.11
N SER A 114 8.63 -6.16 8.34
CA SER A 114 9.95 -6.57 7.83
C SER A 114 10.44 -7.87 8.47
N LEU A 115 10.18 -8.08 9.77
CA LEU A 115 10.56 -9.32 10.46
C LEU A 115 9.78 -10.53 9.97
N LEU A 116 8.54 -10.34 9.50
CA LEU A 116 7.69 -11.42 8.95
C LEU A 116 8.03 -11.81 7.51
N GLY A 117 9.15 -11.35 6.96
CA GLY A 117 9.67 -11.87 5.68
C GLY A 117 8.82 -11.52 4.46
N ILE A 118 7.94 -10.52 4.55
CA ILE A 118 7.27 -9.91 3.39
C ILE A 118 8.29 -8.99 2.69
N SER A 119 9.45 -9.55 2.36
CA SER A 119 10.36 -8.97 1.38
C SER A 119 9.68 -9.08 0.04
N LYS A 120 9.51 -7.93 -0.62
CA LYS A 120 9.09 -7.83 -2.00
C LYS A 120 9.91 -8.84 -2.83
N PRO A 121 9.33 -9.92 -3.38
CA PRO A 121 10.08 -10.81 -4.24
C PRO A 121 10.36 -10.06 -5.54
N GLY A 122 11.63 -9.86 -5.87
CA GLY A 122 12.04 -9.35 -7.17
C GLY A 122 13.11 -8.27 -7.12
N SER A 123 14.37 -8.69 -7.03
CA SER A 123 15.51 -7.96 -7.59
C SER A 123 16.53 -8.90 -8.25
N LEU A 124 16.10 -10.09 -8.68
CA LEU A 124 16.93 -11.06 -9.42
C LEU A 124 16.74 -10.96 -10.94
N GLU A 125 16.01 -9.97 -11.43
CA GLU A 125 15.90 -9.70 -12.86
C GLU A 125 16.84 -8.55 -13.19
N LEU A 126 18.16 -8.82 -13.27
CA LEU A 126 19.19 -8.13 -14.06
C LEU A 126 20.57 -8.81 -13.85
N ASP A 127 20.70 -10.12 -14.11
CA ASP A 127 21.99 -10.67 -14.58
C ASP A 127 21.78 -11.09 -16.04
N VAL A 128 22.13 -10.16 -16.92
CA VAL A 128 22.15 -10.32 -18.36
C VAL A 128 23.41 -11.14 -18.70
N GLN A 129 23.24 -12.44 -18.94
CA GLN A 129 24.18 -13.30 -19.68
C GLN A 129 23.39 -14.21 -20.62
#